data_AF-A0A0B1S3D6-F1
#
_entry.id   AF-A0A0B1S3D6-F1
#
_cell.length_a   1.000
_cell.length_b   1.000
_cell.length_c   1.000
_cell.angle_alpha   90.00
_cell.angle_beta   90.00
_cell.angle_gamma   90.00
#
_symmetry.space_group_name_H-M   'P 1'
#
loop_
_entity.id
_entity.type
_entity.pdbx_description
1 polymer ?
#
loop_
_entity_poly.entity_id
_entity_poly.type
_entity_poly.pdbx_seq_one_letter_code
_entity_poly.pdbx_strand_id
1 'polypeptide(L)'
;SALHRPHGRSRDVTPLTWRDFFDENRAVDIDGDKFNVYLKGNAGPVFYFLHGGGYSGLTWSCLANELCSRIICRVLAPDLRGHGQTYTKDDGDLSTERQVKDILGIYKAVYGDSGDEEPPFVCVVGHSMGGALAVHVVATNEIPNVVGLVVIDVVEGSAMDALSGMSTFLRGRPSSFDSEEKAISWCLQSGATRNREAARISMPSQIKKTEDGKYTWRIDLTTTEPYWVGWFQGLSAKFLSCLPPKLLVLAGVDRLDKDLTIAQMQGKFQNTILPKVGHAVHEDSPDRLADELARFATRHRFAEALPGGKPLAAHPMMGMGMMI
;
A
#
# COMPACT_ATOMS: atom_id res chain seq x y z
N SER A 1 13.43 -40.21 -30.79
CA SER A 1 13.96 -38.85 -30.63
C SER A 1 12.93 -38.03 -29.86
N ALA A 2 13.05 -37.99 -28.53
CA ALA A 2 12.14 -37.26 -27.67
C ALA A 2 12.68 -35.83 -27.50
N LEU A 3 11.91 -34.86 -28.00
CA LEU A 3 12.21 -33.43 -27.88
C LEU A 3 12.21 -33.03 -26.40
N HIS A 4 13.39 -32.64 -25.94
CA HIS A 4 13.66 -32.05 -24.64
C HIS A 4 12.85 -30.75 -24.52
N ARG A 5 11.77 -30.76 -23.72
CA ARG A 5 11.12 -29.52 -23.28
C ARG A 5 11.99 -28.88 -22.19
N PRO A 6 12.37 -27.60 -22.28
CA PRO A 6 13.15 -26.96 -21.22
C PRO A 6 12.25 -26.79 -19.98
N HIS A 7 12.49 -27.60 -18.95
CA HIS A 7 12.07 -27.28 -17.60
C HIS A 7 12.98 -26.18 -17.06
N GLY A 8 12.47 -24.95 -16.99
CA GLY A 8 13.25 -23.83 -16.46
C GLY A 8 12.55 -22.47 -16.52
N ARG A 9 11.29 -22.36 -16.07
CA ARG A 9 10.79 -21.04 -15.64
C ARG A 9 11.41 -20.76 -14.27
N SER A 10 12.32 -19.80 -14.26
CA SER A 10 13.33 -19.54 -13.23
C SER A 10 12.81 -19.52 -11.79
N ARG A 11 13.55 -20.21 -10.90
CA ARG A 11 13.46 -20.11 -9.43
C ARG A 11 14.16 -18.84 -8.90
N ASP A 12 14.32 -17.81 -9.72
CA ASP A 12 15.07 -16.61 -9.37
C ASP A 12 14.40 -15.86 -8.21
N VAL A 13 15.14 -15.77 -7.12
CA VAL A 13 14.79 -15.08 -5.88
C VAL A 13 15.83 -14.01 -5.55
N THR A 14 16.64 -13.60 -6.52
CA THR A 14 17.65 -12.56 -6.35
C THR A 14 16.95 -11.23 -6.03
N PRO A 15 17.32 -10.53 -4.95
CA PRO A 15 16.78 -9.22 -4.61
C PRO A 15 16.83 -8.24 -5.79
N LEU A 16 15.78 -7.45 -5.94
CA LEU A 16 15.72 -6.34 -6.90
C LEU A 16 16.03 -5.02 -6.20
N THR A 17 16.34 -3.97 -6.98
CA THR A 17 16.64 -2.64 -6.44
C THR A 17 15.50 -1.67 -6.73
N TRP A 18 15.30 -0.70 -5.83
CA TRP A 18 14.27 0.34 -6.01
C TRP A 18 14.44 1.13 -7.32
N ARG A 19 15.68 1.20 -7.84
CA ARG A 19 16.01 1.91 -9.09
C ARG A 19 15.31 1.36 -10.32
N ASP A 20 14.84 0.12 -10.26
CA ASP A 20 14.08 -0.50 -11.35
C ASP A 20 12.61 -0.03 -11.38
N PHE A 21 12.15 0.65 -10.32
CA PHE A 21 10.74 1.00 -10.11
C PHE A 21 10.51 2.49 -9.85
N PHE A 22 11.41 3.14 -9.11
CA PHE A 22 11.29 4.54 -8.71
C PHE A 22 12.41 5.39 -9.32
N ASP A 23 12.10 6.66 -9.56
CA ASP A 23 13.02 7.60 -10.20
C ASP A 23 13.98 8.20 -9.15
N GLU A 24 13.53 8.33 -7.90
CA GLU A 24 14.31 8.86 -6.78
C GLU A 24 14.02 8.10 -5.48
N ASN A 25 15.05 7.96 -4.65
CA ASN A 25 14.94 7.54 -3.26
C ASN A 25 15.77 8.51 -2.40
N ARG A 26 15.14 9.14 -1.41
CA ARG A 26 15.81 10.06 -0.49
C ARG A 26 15.19 10.03 0.90
N ALA A 27 15.94 10.52 1.89
CA ALA A 27 15.43 10.78 3.22
C ALA A 27 14.96 12.24 3.33
N VAL A 28 13.82 12.46 3.97
CA VAL A 28 13.34 13.78 4.40
C VAL A 28 13.48 13.91 5.92
N ASP A 29 13.96 15.07 6.38
CA ASP A 29 14.11 15.36 7.81
C ASP A 29 12.85 16.04 8.33
N ILE A 30 12.28 15.51 9.41
CA ILE A 30 11.10 16.03 10.09
C ILE A 30 11.42 16.10 11.57
N ASP A 31 11.70 17.29 12.09
CA ASP A 31 12.04 17.51 13.50
C ASP A 31 13.23 16.63 13.99
N GLY A 32 14.16 16.29 13.09
CA GLY A 32 15.32 15.42 13.36
C GLY A 32 15.04 13.91 13.27
N ASP A 33 13.83 13.50 12.89
CA ASP A 33 13.51 12.15 12.43
C ASP A 33 13.74 12.06 10.92
N LYS A 34 14.26 10.94 10.41
CA LYS A 34 14.57 10.75 8.99
C LYS A 34 13.61 9.75 8.35
N PHE A 35 12.72 10.26 7.50
CA PHE A 35 11.76 9.43 6.78
C PHE A 35 12.25 9.15 5.37
N ASN A 36 12.35 7.87 5.01
CA ASN A 36 12.72 7.48 3.66
C ASN A 36 11.50 7.56 2.73
N VAL A 37 11.69 8.13 1.53
CA VAL A 37 10.65 8.24 0.50
C VAL A 37 11.14 7.72 -0.84
N TYR A 38 10.24 7.08 -1.59
CA TYR A 38 10.43 6.71 -2.98
C TYR A 38 9.49 7.56 -3.86
N LEU A 39 10.04 8.16 -4.90
CA LEU A 39 9.31 9.07 -5.80
C LEU A 39 9.33 8.54 -7.24
N LYS A 40 8.23 8.76 -7.97
CA LYS A 40 8.14 8.43 -9.39
C LYS A 40 7.26 9.44 -10.13
N GLY A 41 7.61 9.75 -11.38
CA GLY A 41 6.86 10.66 -12.23
C GLY A 41 7.11 12.13 -11.87
N ASN A 42 6.75 13.02 -12.79
CA ASN A 42 7.03 14.46 -12.67
C ASN A 42 5.82 15.36 -13.00
N ALA A 43 4.67 14.80 -13.33
CA ALA A 43 3.47 15.54 -13.73
C ALA A 43 2.19 14.86 -13.25
N GLY A 44 1.09 15.62 -13.20
CA GLY A 44 -0.23 15.12 -12.78
C GLY A 44 -0.38 15.00 -11.26
N PRO A 45 -1.47 14.38 -10.78
CA PRO A 45 -1.77 14.22 -9.35
C PRO A 45 -0.74 13.32 -8.67
N VAL A 46 -0.55 13.52 -7.37
CA VAL A 46 0.29 12.67 -6.52
C VAL A 46 -0.55 11.55 -5.95
N PHE A 47 -0.17 10.30 -6.23
CA PHE A 47 -0.64 9.13 -5.48
C PHE A 47 0.26 8.93 -4.26
N TYR A 48 -0.29 9.23 -3.09
CA TYR A 48 0.41 9.12 -1.82
C TYR A 48 0.12 7.76 -1.18
N PHE A 49 1.06 6.83 -1.32
CA PHE A 49 0.90 5.42 -0.95
C PHE A 49 1.36 5.11 0.48
N LEU A 50 0.46 4.65 1.34
CA LEU A 50 0.72 4.31 2.74
C LEU A 50 0.66 2.79 2.96
N HIS A 51 1.81 2.16 3.22
CA HIS A 51 1.91 0.70 3.35
C HIS A 51 1.28 0.14 4.65
N GLY A 52 1.02 -1.17 4.67
CA GLY A 52 0.54 -1.88 5.87
C GLY A 52 1.60 -2.10 6.96
N GLY A 53 1.20 -2.60 8.12
CA GLY A 53 2.12 -2.91 9.22
C GLY A 53 3.11 -4.02 8.85
N GLY A 54 4.39 -3.84 9.18
CA GLY A 54 5.48 -4.76 8.84
C GLY A 54 5.98 -4.67 7.40
N TYR A 55 5.41 -3.77 6.59
CA TYR A 55 5.79 -3.54 5.19
C TYR A 55 6.68 -2.31 5.03
N SER A 56 6.81 -1.79 3.81
CA SER A 56 7.60 -0.60 3.46
C SER A 56 7.03 0.06 2.20
N GLY A 57 7.55 1.23 1.83
CA GLY A 57 7.24 1.91 0.57
C GLY A 57 7.52 1.05 -0.66
N LEU A 58 8.46 0.10 -0.58
CA LEU A 58 8.80 -0.82 -1.68
C LEU A 58 7.70 -1.84 -2.00
N THR A 59 6.69 -2.02 -1.16
CA THR A 59 5.53 -2.85 -1.51
C THR A 59 4.73 -2.26 -2.68
N TRP A 60 4.85 -0.95 -2.92
CA TRP A 60 4.16 -0.25 -4.00
C TRP A 60 4.91 -0.31 -5.33
N SER A 61 6.12 -0.87 -5.38
CA SER A 61 7.02 -0.82 -6.54
C SER A 61 6.35 -1.27 -7.84
N CYS A 62 5.75 -2.47 -7.85
CA CYS A 62 5.09 -3.00 -9.05
C CYS A 62 3.83 -2.19 -9.41
N LEU A 63 3.05 -1.75 -8.41
CA LEU A 63 1.86 -0.93 -8.64
C LEU A 63 2.23 0.45 -9.22
N ALA A 64 3.28 1.08 -8.72
CA ALA A 64 3.75 2.38 -9.19
C ALA A 64 4.15 2.33 -10.67
N ASN A 65 4.91 1.31 -11.08
CA ASN A 65 5.25 1.08 -12.49
C ASN A 65 4.00 0.88 -13.35
N GLU A 66 3.07 0.02 -12.91
CA GLU A 66 1.83 -0.24 -13.64
C GLU A 66 0.96 1.02 -13.75
N LEU A 67 0.77 1.78 -12.66
CA LEU A 67 -0.05 2.99 -12.65
C LEU A 67 0.54 4.11 -13.53
N CYS A 68 1.82 4.42 -13.37
CA CYS A 68 2.51 5.43 -14.18
C CYS A 68 2.60 5.06 -15.67
N SER A 69 2.45 3.78 -16.03
CA SER A 69 2.35 3.37 -17.44
C SER A 69 0.98 3.62 -18.07
N ARG A 70 -0.05 3.93 -17.28
CA ARG A 70 -1.46 4.09 -17.73
C ARG A 70 -1.94 5.53 -17.70
N ILE A 71 -1.54 6.30 -16.70
CA ILE A 71 -1.98 7.68 -16.48
C ILE A 71 -0.80 8.60 -16.19
N ILE A 72 -0.97 9.88 -16.48
CA ILE A 72 -0.02 10.92 -16.07
C ILE A 72 -0.21 11.14 -14.57
N CYS A 73 0.76 10.68 -13.77
CA CYS A 73 0.73 10.88 -12.32
C CYS A 73 2.13 10.86 -11.71
N ARG A 74 2.19 11.34 -10.47
CA ARG A 74 3.32 11.23 -9.55
C ARG A 74 3.02 10.21 -8.48
N VAL A 75 4.06 9.61 -7.90
CA VAL A 75 3.98 8.69 -6.77
C VAL A 75 4.85 9.23 -5.64
N LEU A 76 4.30 9.19 -4.43
CA LEU A 76 5.04 9.34 -3.18
C LEU A 76 4.77 8.08 -2.34
N ALA A 77 5.79 7.26 -2.13
CA ALA A 77 5.71 6.06 -1.32
C ALA A 77 6.74 6.13 -0.18
N PRO A 78 6.36 6.58 1.03
CA PRO A 78 7.24 6.60 2.18
C PRO A 78 7.41 5.21 2.80
N ASP A 79 8.52 5.05 3.53
CA ASP A 79 8.59 4.13 4.65
C ASP A 79 8.04 4.84 5.90
N LEU A 80 7.00 4.28 6.53
CA LEU A 80 6.43 4.84 7.76
C LEU A 80 7.36 4.62 8.96
N ARG A 81 7.08 5.29 10.09
CA ARG A 81 7.85 5.18 11.34
C ARG A 81 8.15 3.73 11.70
N GLY A 82 9.40 3.42 12.07
CA GLY A 82 9.83 2.05 12.41
C GLY A 82 9.88 1.04 11.25
N HIS A 83 9.60 1.46 10.01
CA HIS A 83 9.55 0.59 8.84
C HIS A 83 10.61 0.95 7.79
N GLY A 84 10.89 0.00 6.89
CA GLY A 84 11.77 0.21 5.73
C GLY A 84 13.14 0.79 6.07
N GLN A 85 13.49 1.96 5.52
CA GLN A 85 14.72 2.69 5.84
C GLN A 85 14.49 3.94 6.70
N THR A 86 13.25 4.17 7.15
CA THR A 86 12.95 5.27 8.07
C THR A 86 13.58 5.02 9.42
N TYR A 87 14.14 6.08 10.01
CA TYR A 87 14.70 6.09 11.33
C TYR A 87 14.16 7.28 12.11
N THR A 88 13.57 7.01 13.27
CA THR A 88 13.07 8.05 14.16
C THR A 88 13.70 7.93 15.54
N LYS A 89 13.65 9.00 16.33
CA LYS A 89 14.12 9.02 17.73
C LYS A 89 13.33 8.04 18.61
N ASP A 90 12.08 7.77 18.26
CA ASP A 90 11.19 6.83 18.95
C ASP A 90 10.37 6.03 17.92
N ASP A 91 10.95 4.92 17.44
CA ASP A 91 10.27 4.02 16.51
C ASP A 91 9.10 3.25 17.16
N GLY A 92 8.97 3.31 18.51
CA GLY A 92 7.95 2.58 19.27
C GLY A 92 6.58 3.27 19.32
N ASP A 93 6.54 4.59 19.22
CA ASP A 93 5.29 5.37 19.21
C ASP A 93 4.56 5.24 17.86
N LEU A 94 3.82 4.15 17.70
CA LEU A 94 2.98 3.88 16.53
C LEU A 94 1.50 4.23 16.80
N SER A 95 1.24 5.18 17.70
CA SER A 95 -0.10 5.76 17.88
C SER A 95 -0.63 6.37 16.58
N THR A 96 -1.95 6.39 16.42
CA THR A 96 -2.60 7.00 15.25
C THR A 96 -2.17 8.45 15.10
N GLU A 97 -2.16 9.19 16.20
CA GLU A 97 -1.83 10.62 16.25
C GLU A 97 -0.41 10.88 15.78
N ARG A 98 0.56 10.08 16.26
CA ARG A 98 1.96 10.20 15.85
C ARG A 98 2.14 9.93 14.38
N GLN A 99 1.61 8.81 13.90
CA GLN A 99 1.77 8.41 12.50
C GLN A 99 1.07 9.38 11.54
N VAL A 100 -0.10 9.92 11.91
CA VAL A 100 -0.77 10.99 11.15
C VAL A 100 0.11 12.23 11.06
N LYS A 101 0.72 12.67 12.17
CA LYS A 101 1.65 13.82 12.17
C LYS A 101 2.84 13.58 11.24
N ASP A 102 3.41 12.38 11.28
CA ASP A 102 4.55 12.01 10.42
C ASP A 102 4.15 12.05 8.93
N ILE A 103 3.00 11.47 8.56
CA ILE A 103 2.51 11.45 7.17
C ILE A 103 2.27 12.88 6.65
N LEU A 104 1.68 13.75 7.47
CA LEU A 104 1.51 15.16 7.13
C LEU A 104 2.86 15.88 7.00
N GLY A 105 3.82 15.58 7.88
CA GLY A 105 5.18 16.11 7.81
C GLY A 105 5.91 15.68 6.55
N ILE A 106 5.79 14.42 6.13
CA ILE A 106 6.40 13.91 4.89
C ILE A 106 5.82 14.65 3.68
N TYR A 107 4.49 14.82 3.61
CA TYR A 107 3.87 15.60 2.54
C TYR A 107 4.41 17.03 2.50
N LYS A 108 4.46 17.72 3.65
CA LYS A 108 4.98 19.08 3.77
C LYS A 108 6.47 19.16 3.37
N ALA A 109 7.29 18.20 3.76
CA ALA A 109 8.71 18.18 3.41
C ALA A 109 8.96 17.92 1.91
N VAL A 110 8.07 17.19 1.23
CA VAL A 110 8.21 16.89 -0.20
C VAL A 110 7.60 17.98 -1.09
N TYR A 111 6.47 18.57 -0.69
CA TYR A 111 5.67 19.47 -1.54
C TYR A 111 5.35 20.84 -0.92
N GLY A 112 5.69 21.09 0.35
CA GLY A 112 5.34 22.32 1.05
C GLY A 112 6.20 23.54 0.66
N ASP A 113 7.44 23.31 0.26
CA ASP A 113 8.42 24.36 -0.13
C ASP A 113 8.74 24.33 -1.64
N SER A 114 7.94 23.66 -2.47
CA SER A 114 8.31 23.41 -3.88
C SER A 114 8.38 24.65 -4.77
N GLY A 115 8.00 25.83 -4.26
CA GLY A 115 7.99 27.08 -5.02
C GLY A 115 6.90 27.13 -6.10
N ASP A 116 6.09 26.08 -6.22
CA ASP A 116 4.90 26.04 -7.06
C ASP A 116 3.84 27.00 -6.49
N GLU A 117 3.13 27.73 -7.37
CA GLU A 117 2.07 28.65 -6.93
C GLU A 117 0.89 27.93 -6.26
N GLU A 118 0.65 26.65 -6.60
CA GLU A 118 -0.44 25.85 -6.04
C GLU A 118 0.00 24.44 -5.60
N PRO A 119 -0.43 23.96 -4.41
CA PRO A 119 -0.18 22.59 -3.97
C PRO A 119 -0.76 21.55 -4.92
N PRO A 120 -0.09 20.41 -5.12
CA PRO A 120 -0.54 19.40 -6.08
C PRO A 120 -1.84 18.73 -5.64
N PHE A 121 -2.66 18.27 -6.60
CA PHE A 121 -3.76 17.35 -6.31
C PHE A 121 -3.22 16.04 -5.72
N VAL A 122 -3.82 15.56 -4.63
CA VAL A 122 -3.37 14.35 -3.92
C VAL A 122 -4.47 13.30 -3.87
N CYS A 123 -4.15 12.09 -4.31
CA CYS A 123 -4.94 10.90 -4.05
C CYS A 123 -4.22 10.07 -2.98
N VAL A 124 -4.77 10.03 -1.76
CA VAL A 124 -4.19 9.24 -0.66
C VAL A 124 -4.67 7.81 -0.78
N VAL A 125 -3.73 6.86 -0.79
CA VAL A 125 -4.01 5.44 -1.00
C VAL A 125 -3.33 4.65 0.11
N GLY A 126 -4.07 3.81 0.83
CA GLY A 126 -3.50 3.06 1.95
C GLY A 126 -3.92 1.60 1.98
N HIS A 127 -3.00 0.73 2.40
CA HIS A 127 -3.25 -0.70 2.61
C HIS A 127 -3.18 -1.07 4.10
N SER A 128 -4.11 -1.87 4.60
CA SER A 128 -4.10 -2.38 5.99
C SER A 128 -3.94 -1.23 7.01
N MET A 129 -2.95 -1.28 7.90
CA MET A 129 -2.58 -0.14 8.79
C MET A 129 -2.50 1.20 8.03
N GLY A 130 -1.84 1.24 6.87
CA GLY A 130 -1.76 2.45 6.03
C GLY A 130 -3.09 2.89 5.47
N GLY A 131 -4.04 1.97 5.27
CA GLY A 131 -5.43 2.28 4.89
C GLY A 131 -6.18 2.99 6.01
N ALA A 132 -6.01 2.54 7.25
CA ALA A 132 -6.54 3.23 8.42
C ALA A 132 -5.93 4.65 8.55
N LEU A 133 -4.61 4.75 8.45
CA LEU A 133 -3.89 6.02 8.52
C LEU A 133 -4.28 6.98 7.39
N ALA A 134 -4.52 6.48 6.16
CA ALA A 134 -5.02 7.29 5.05
C ALA A 134 -6.34 7.99 5.39
N VAL A 135 -7.28 7.27 6.02
CA VAL A 135 -8.56 7.84 6.47
C VAL A 135 -8.33 8.90 7.54
N HIS A 136 -7.51 8.61 8.56
CA HIS A 136 -7.22 9.57 9.63
C HIS A 136 -6.56 10.84 9.09
N VAL A 137 -5.58 10.71 8.20
CA VAL A 137 -4.88 11.83 7.56
C VAL A 137 -5.85 12.67 6.72
N VAL A 138 -6.66 12.05 5.86
CA VAL A 138 -7.64 12.80 5.04
C VAL A 138 -8.69 13.49 5.91
N ALA A 139 -9.11 12.86 7.01
CA ALA A 139 -10.08 13.46 7.94
C ALA A 139 -9.55 14.70 8.68
N THR A 140 -8.23 14.90 8.75
CA THR A 140 -7.66 16.15 9.32
C THR A 140 -7.91 17.37 8.43
N ASN A 141 -8.09 17.16 7.12
CA ASN A 141 -8.10 18.22 6.09
C ASN A 141 -6.81 19.07 6.04
N GLU A 142 -5.68 18.57 6.54
CA GLU A 142 -4.40 19.29 6.52
C GLU A 142 -3.60 19.12 5.21
N ILE A 143 -3.87 18.08 4.42
CA ILE A 143 -3.34 17.99 3.06
C ILE A 143 -4.24 18.83 2.15
N PRO A 144 -3.74 19.90 1.50
CA PRO A 144 -4.52 20.66 0.55
C PRO A 144 -4.84 19.80 -0.68
N ASN A 145 -5.94 20.10 -1.36
CA ASN A 145 -6.24 19.53 -2.68
C ASN A 145 -6.32 17.99 -2.71
N VAL A 146 -6.82 17.34 -1.64
CA VAL A 146 -7.11 15.90 -1.68
C VAL A 146 -8.28 15.63 -2.63
N VAL A 147 -8.00 14.94 -3.73
CA VAL A 147 -8.94 14.61 -4.81
C VAL A 147 -9.44 13.17 -4.76
N GLY A 148 -8.86 12.34 -3.89
CA GLY A 148 -9.26 10.94 -3.74
C GLY A 148 -8.75 10.31 -2.45
N LEU A 149 -9.54 9.39 -1.91
CA LEU A 149 -9.16 8.51 -0.81
C LEU A 149 -9.40 7.07 -1.23
N VAL A 150 -8.35 6.26 -1.24
CA VAL A 150 -8.42 4.83 -1.56
C VAL A 150 -7.98 4.00 -0.37
N VAL A 151 -8.83 3.07 0.05
CA VAL A 151 -8.55 2.15 1.15
C VAL A 151 -8.53 0.72 0.58
N ILE A 152 -7.45 0.00 0.87
CA ILE A 152 -7.20 -1.35 0.35
C ILE A 152 -7.21 -2.34 1.50
N ASP A 153 -8.15 -3.28 1.41
CA ASP A 153 -8.28 -4.46 2.27
C ASP A 153 -8.42 -4.14 3.78
N VAL A 154 -9.19 -3.10 4.11
CA VAL A 154 -9.51 -2.70 5.49
C VAL A 154 -10.99 -2.36 5.61
N VAL A 155 -11.65 -3.02 6.55
CA VAL A 155 -12.99 -2.67 7.03
C VAL A 155 -13.00 -2.87 8.54
N GLU A 156 -13.51 -1.89 9.28
CA GLU A 156 -13.44 -1.84 10.76
C GLU A 156 -13.84 -3.16 11.41
N GLY A 157 -15.06 -3.64 11.16
CA GLY A 157 -15.55 -4.88 11.79
C GLY A 157 -14.62 -6.07 11.55
N SER A 158 -14.27 -6.32 10.29
CA SER A 158 -13.38 -7.44 9.93
C SER A 158 -11.94 -7.27 10.44
N ALA A 159 -11.45 -6.03 10.54
CA ALA A 159 -10.11 -5.74 11.05
C ALA A 159 -10.05 -6.00 12.56
N MET A 160 -11.07 -5.55 13.30
CA MET A 160 -11.19 -5.76 14.75
C MET A 160 -11.28 -7.24 15.10
N ASP A 161 -12.07 -8.01 14.35
CA ASP A 161 -12.16 -9.46 14.53
C ASP A 161 -10.81 -10.17 14.26
N ALA A 162 -10.06 -9.68 13.26
CA ALA A 162 -8.78 -10.24 12.86
C ALA A 162 -7.61 -9.95 13.83
N LEU A 163 -7.72 -8.94 14.71
CA LEU A 163 -6.64 -8.55 15.62
C LEU A 163 -6.16 -9.72 16.50
N SER A 164 -7.11 -10.52 17.01
CA SER A 164 -6.80 -11.69 17.84
C SER A 164 -5.98 -12.76 17.09
N GLY A 165 -6.28 -12.97 15.81
CA GLY A 165 -5.55 -13.91 14.94
C GLY A 165 -4.18 -13.40 14.52
N MET A 166 -4.00 -12.07 14.47
CA MET A 166 -2.75 -11.44 14.04
C MET A 166 -1.57 -11.81 14.94
N SER A 167 -1.75 -11.78 16.26
CA SER A 167 -0.69 -12.17 17.22
C SER A 167 -0.23 -13.61 17.03
N THR A 168 -1.17 -14.52 16.71
CA THR A 168 -0.84 -15.93 16.42
C THR A 168 -0.07 -16.05 15.09
N PHE A 169 -0.52 -15.34 14.05
CA PHE A 169 0.17 -15.31 12.76
C PHE A 169 1.60 -14.77 12.86
N LEU A 170 1.80 -13.66 13.58
CA LEU A 170 3.10 -13.03 13.75
C LEU A 170 4.08 -13.94 14.49
N ARG A 171 3.64 -14.60 15.56
CA ARG A 171 4.46 -15.57 16.31
C ARG A 171 4.79 -16.83 15.53
N GLY A 172 4.00 -17.18 14.51
CA GLY A 172 4.25 -18.31 13.62
C GLY A 172 5.32 -18.05 12.56
N ARG A 173 5.81 -16.81 12.41
CA ARG A 173 6.85 -16.47 11.43
C ARG A 173 8.22 -17.00 11.88
N PRO A 174 9.13 -17.32 10.94
CA PRO A 174 10.53 -17.55 11.27
C PRO A 174 11.09 -16.35 12.04
N SER A 175 11.87 -16.58 13.09
CA SER A 175 12.50 -15.51 13.88
C SER A 175 13.70 -14.87 13.17
N SER A 176 14.32 -15.61 12.23
CA SER A 176 15.45 -15.15 11.44
C SER A 176 15.55 -15.87 10.09
N PHE A 177 16.36 -15.31 9.19
CA PHE A 177 16.71 -15.86 7.88
C PHE A 177 18.23 -15.80 7.66
N ASP A 178 18.79 -16.78 6.96
CA ASP A 178 20.23 -16.80 6.66
C ASP A 178 20.64 -15.85 5.52
N SER A 179 19.69 -15.41 4.70
CA SER A 179 19.91 -14.52 3.54
C SER A 179 18.60 -13.88 3.08
N GLU A 180 18.69 -12.81 2.28
CA GLU A 180 17.53 -12.16 1.66
C GLU A 180 16.79 -13.12 0.71
N GLU A 181 17.51 -13.95 -0.06
CA GLU A 181 16.94 -14.96 -0.95
C GLU A 181 16.09 -15.99 -0.19
N LYS A 182 16.49 -16.34 1.04
CA LYS A 182 15.71 -17.24 1.90
C LYS A 182 14.45 -16.56 2.43
N ALA A 183 14.52 -15.27 2.77
CA ALA A 183 13.35 -14.48 3.15
C ALA A 183 12.36 -14.35 1.98
N ILE A 184 12.85 -14.04 0.76
CA ILE A 184 12.06 -13.98 -0.47
C ILE A 184 11.41 -15.34 -0.77
N SER A 185 12.18 -16.43 -0.66
CA SER A 185 11.66 -17.78 -0.84
C SER A 185 10.55 -18.12 0.15
N TRP A 186 10.74 -17.76 1.43
CA TRP A 186 9.72 -17.96 2.46
C TRP A 186 8.45 -17.14 2.17
N CYS A 187 8.59 -15.88 1.76
CA CYS A 187 7.48 -14.98 1.42
C CYS A 187 6.56 -15.59 0.34
N LEU A 188 7.18 -16.18 -0.69
CA LEU A 188 6.47 -16.85 -1.78
C LEU A 188 5.83 -18.19 -1.38
N GLN A 189 6.48 -18.94 -0.49
CA GLN A 189 5.99 -20.24 -0.03
C GLN A 189 4.87 -20.11 1.01
N SER A 190 4.96 -19.12 1.89
CA SER A 190 3.93 -18.81 2.88
C SER A 190 2.69 -18.16 2.25
N GLY A 191 2.84 -17.61 1.04
CA GLY A 191 1.78 -16.90 0.33
C GLY A 191 1.56 -15.48 0.84
N ALA A 192 2.55 -14.88 1.51
CA ALA A 192 2.52 -13.48 1.92
C ALA A 192 2.34 -12.54 0.70
N THR A 193 3.03 -12.86 -0.41
CA THR A 193 2.63 -12.48 -1.77
C THR A 193 2.81 -13.67 -2.71
N ARG A 194 1.99 -13.71 -3.76
CA ARG A 194 2.09 -14.67 -4.88
C ARG A 194 2.89 -14.12 -6.05
N ASN A 195 3.17 -12.82 -6.07
CA ASN A 195 3.92 -12.17 -7.13
C ASN A 195 5.42 -12.24 -6.86
N ARG A 196 6.16 -12.87 -7.79
CA ARG A 196 7.62 -13.04 -7.67
C ARG A 196 8.37 -11.74 -7.70
N GLU A 197 8.00 -10.84 -8.60
CA GLU A 197 8.68 -9.56 -8.77
C GLU A 197 8.48 -8.70 -7.53
N ALA A 198 7.22 -8.61 -7.04
CA ALA A 198 6.90 -7.91 -5.80
C ALA A 198 7.69 -8.47 -4.61
N ALA A 199 7.73 -9.80 -4.42
CA ALA A 199 8.49 -10.41 -3.34
C ALA A 199 9.99 -10.05 -3.39
N ARG A 200 10.59 -10.03 -4.59
CA ARG A 200 12.03 -9.77 -4.77
C ARG A 200 12.41 -8.32 -4.48
N ILE A 201 11.49 -7.37 -4.69
CA ILE A 201 11.74 -5.95 -4.39
C ILE A 201 11.32 -5.58 -2.96
N SER A 202 10.20 -6.11 -2.45
CA SER A 202 9.61 -5.65 -1.20
C SER A 202 10.02 -6.44 0.04
N MET A 203 10.38 -7.71 -0.09
CA MET A 203 10.74 -8.55 1.07
C MET A 203 12.06 -8.13 1.73
N PRO A 204 13.13 -7.76 0.98
CA PRO A 204 14.40 -7.35 1.60
C PRO A 204 14.26 -6.15 2.55
N SER A 205 13.36 -5.20 2.29
CA SER A 205 13.14 -4.03 3.17
C SER A 205 12.32 -4.33 4.42
N GLN A 206 11.73 -5.53 4.52
CA GLN A 206 10.99 -6.00 5.70
C GLN A 206 11.89 -6.73 6.71
N ILE A 207 13.15 -6.94 6.36
CA ILE A 207 14.16 -7.57 7.21
C ILE A 207 15.35 -6.64 7.40
N LYS A 208 16.15 -6.91 8.43
CA LYS A 208 17.38 -6.19 8.75
C LYS A 208 18.48 -7.17 9.11
N LYS A 209 19.70 -6.86 8.70
CA LYS A 209 20.87 -7.67 9.01
C LYS A 209 21.26 -7.49 10.48
N THR A 210 21.54 -8.59 11.16
CA THR A 210 21.99 -8.65 12.55
C THR A 210 23.52 -8.77 12.62
N GLU A 211 24.11 -8.54 13.80
CA GLU A 211 25.57 -8.57 14.00
C GLU A 211 26.19 -9.94 13.70
N ASP A 212 25.43 -11.03 13.91
CA ASP A 212 25.82 -12.40 13.59
C ASP A 212 25.70 -12.73 12.08
N GLY A 213 25.37 -11.75 11.24
CA GLY A 213 25.31 -11.87 9.79
C GLY A 213 24.00 -12.43 9.25
N LYS A 214 23.06 -12.83 10.12
CA LYS A 214 21.71 -13.26 9.77
C LYS A 214 20.80 -12.06 9.52
N TYR A 215 19.53 -12.33 9.21
CA TYR A 215 18.49 -11.34 9.04
C TYR A 215 17.34 -11.62 10.01
N THR A 216 16.78 -10.57 10.61
CA THR A 216 15.55 -10.62 11.40
C THR A 216 14.54 -9.61 10.86
N TRP A 217 13.30 -9.65 11.34
CA TRP A 217 12.27 -8.69 10.94
C TRP A 217 12.71 -7.25 11.27
N ARG A 218 12.46 -6.32 10.35
CA ARG A 218 12.79 -4.90 10.54
C ARG A 218 12.17 -4.36 11.83
N ILE A 219 10.89 -4.68 12.00
CA ILE A 219 10.03 -4.31 13.11
C ILE A 219 9.45 -5.57 13.77
N ASP A 220 9.45 -5.61 15.10
CA ASP A 220 8.63 -6.58 15.83
C ASP A 220 7.20 -6.04 15.92
N LEU A 221 6.36 -6.44 14.96
CA LEU A 221 5.00 -5.93 14.89
C LEU A 221 4.16 -6.31 16.12
N THR A 222 4.55 -7.33 16.89
CA THR A 222 3.81 -7.71 18.10
C THR A 222 3.90 -6.64 19.21
N THR A 223 4.98 -5.84 19.24
CA THR A 223 5.09 -4.75 20.22
C THR A 223 4.14 -3.59 19.93
N THR A 224 3.51 -3.59 18.76
CA THR A 224 2.58 -2.55 18.30
C THR A 224 1.12 -2.86 18.63
N GLU A 225 0.84 -4.03 19.20
CA GLU A 225 -0.49 -4.50 19.62
C GLU A 225 -1.29 -3.47 20.42
N PRO A 226 -0.70 -2.70 21.36
CA PRO A 226 -1.44 -1.67 22.10
C PRO A 226 -2.09 -0.58 21.22
N TYR A 227 -1.60 -0.37 19.99
CA TYR A 227 -2.09 0.67 19.08
C TYR A 227 -3.13 0.16 18.07
N TRP A 228 -3.26 -1.16 17.87
CA TRP A 228 -4.07 -1.71 16.78
C TRP A 228 -5.53 -1.30 16.86
N VAL A 229 -6.13 -1.32 18.06
CA VAL A 229 -7.50 -0.87 18.27
C VAL A 229 -7.67 0.59 17.86
N GLY A 230 -6.72 1.45 18.25
CA GLY A 230 -6.75 2.88 17.91
C GLY A 230 -6.63 3.17 16.41
N TRP A 231 -6.04 2.26 15.63
CA TRP A 231 -5.99 2.42 14.17
C TRP A 231 -7.38 2.22 13.54
N PHE A 232 -8.12 1.20 13.97
CA PHE A 232 -9.35 0.74 13.28
C PHE A 232 -10.66 1.18 13.95
N GLN A 233 -10.66 1.52 15.23
CA GLN A 233 -11.89 1.89 15.94
C GLN A 233 -12.52 3.17 15.35
N GLY A 234 -13.80 3.10 14.98
CA GLY A 234 -14.56 4.18 14.36
C GLY A 234 -14.13 4.50 12.92
N LEU A 235 -13.30 3.65 12.30
CA LEU A 235 -12.73 3.89 10.98
C LEU A 235 -13.80 3.95 9.89
N SER A 236 -14.83 3.10 9.94
CA SER A 236 -15.88 3.07 8.92
C SER A 236 -16.66 4.39 8.90
N ALA A 237 -17.06 4.89 10.07
CA ALA A 237 -17.73 6.19 10.19
C ALA A 237 -16.83 7.36 9.71
N LYS A 238 -15.54 7.33 10.07
CA LYS A 238 -14.56 8.36 9.67
C LYS A 238 -14.28 8.35 8.17
N PHE A 239 -14.16 7.17 7.56
CA PHE A 239 -14.05 7.02 6.11
C PHE A 239 -15.25 7.65 5.40
N LEU A 240 -16.46 7.39 5.89
CA LEU A 240 -17.68 7.96 5.32
C LEU A 240 -17.79 9.48 5.51
N SER A 241 -17.17 10.06 6.55
CA SER A 241 -17.14 11.52 6.75
C SER A 241 -16.13 12.25 5.86
N CYS A 242 -15.17 11.54 5.26
CA CYS A 242 -14.19 12.16 4.38
C CYS A 242 -14.87 12.70 3.11
N LEU A 243 -14.62 13.96 2.78
CA LEU A 243 -15.21 14.66 1.65
C LEU A 243 -14.83 14.15 0.24
N PRO A 244 -13.56 13.79 -0.07
CA PRO A 244 -13.19 13.46 -1.44
C PRO A 244 -13.93 12.20 -1.94
N PRO A 245 -13.96 11.99 -3.27
CA PRO A 245 -14.30 10.70 -3.84
C PRO A 245 -13.53 9.57 -3.16
N LYS A 246 -14.21 8.45 -2.91
CA LYS A 246 -13.68 7.33 -2.16
C LYS A 246 -13.75 6.05 -2.96
N LEU A 247 -12.68 5.26 -2.91
CA LEU A 247 -12.62 3.91 -3.45
C LEU A 247 -12.23 2.92 -2.34
N LEU A 248 -13.05 1.91 -2.14
CA LEU A 248 -12.71 0.76 -1.31
C LEU A 248 -12.35 -0.43 -2.22
N VAL A 249 -11.18 -1.01 -2.01
CA VAL A 249 -10.71 -2.18 -2.74
C VAL A 249 -10.66 -3.36 -1.78
N LEU A 250 -11.41 -4.42 -2.06
CA LEU A 250 -11.46 -5.62 -1.23
C LEU A 250 -10.89 -6.84 -1.95
N ALA A 251 -10.19 -7.70 -1.22
CA ALA A 251 -9.77 -9.02 -1.72
C ALA A 251 -10.94 -10.03 -1.83
N GLY A 252 -12.07 -9.78 -1.13
CA GLY A 252 -13.24 -10.65 -1.11
C GLY A 252 -14.54 -9.92 -0.72
N VAL A 253 -15.68 -10.50 -1.10
CA VAL A 253 -17.05 -9.96 -0.91
C VAL A 253 -17.48 -9.89 0.55
N ASP A 254 -16.99 -10.80 1.40
CA ASP A 254 -17.52 -11.03 2.75
C ASP A 254 -16.99 -10.05 3.81
N ARG A 255 -16.41 -8.92 3.39
CA ARG A 255 -15.63 -8.03 4.28
C ARG A 255 -16.33 -6.72 4.65
N LEU A 256 -17.47 -6.38 4.04
CA LEU A 256 -18.19 -5.16 4.41
C LEU A 256 -18.91 -5.31 5.75
N ASP A 257 -18.71 -4.35 6.66
CA ASP A 257 -19.51 -4.24 7.87
C ASP A 257 -20.88 -3.61 7.56
N LYS A 258 -21.74 -3.52 8.57
CA LYS A 258 -23.09 -2.97 8.43
C LYS A 258 -23.08 -1.54 7.90
N ASP A 259 -22.19 -0.69 8.40
CA ASP A 259 -22.17 0.74 8.07
C ASP A 259 -21.69 0.98 6.64
N LEU A 260 -20.62 0.30 6.23
CA LEU A 260 -20.12 0.35 4.86
C LEU A 260 -21.09 -0.32 3.89
N THR A 261 -21.80 -1.38 4.28
CA THR A 261 -22.84 -1.99 3.45
C THR A 261 -23.96 -0.99 3.15
N ILE A 262 -24.51 -0.32 4.19
CA ILE A 262 -25.56 0.69 4.02
C ILE A 262 -25.04 1.84 3.13
N ALA A 263 -23.84 2.34 3.41
CA ALA A 263 -23.26 3.45 2.65
C ALA A 263 -22.95 3.09 1.19
N GLN A 264 -22.54 1.84 0.93
CA GLN A 264 -22.33 1.32 -0.42
C GLN A 264 -23.64 1.27 -1.20
N MET A 265 -24.73 0.81 -0.57
CA MET A 265 -26.08 0.82 -1.18
C MET A 265 -26.58 2.23 -1.45
N GLN A 266 -26.14 3.23 -0.67
CA GLN A 266 -26.42 4.65 -0.88
C GLN A 266 -25.49 5.31 -1.92
N GLY A 267 -24.52 4.58 -2.47
CA GLY A 267 -23.56 5.12 -3.46
C GLY A 267 -22.57 6.14 -2.88
N LYS A 268 -22.27 6.09 -1.57
CA LYS A 268 -21.37 7.05 -0.90
C LYS A 268 -19.89 6.87 -1.25
N PHE A 269 -19.52 5.72 -1.80
CA PHE A 269 -18.17 5.42 -2.28
C PHE A 269 -18.23 4.39 -3.41
N GLN A 270 -17.15 4.27 -4.18
CA GLN A 270 -16.96 3.19 -5.14
C GLN A 270 -16.37 1.99 -4.42
N ASN A 271 -16.88 0.79 -4.69
CA ASN A 271 -16.31 -0.46 -4.19
C ASN A 271 -15.88 -1.32 -5.38
N THR A 272 -14.72 -1.95 -5.27
CA THR A 272 -14.24 -2.93 -6.25
C THR A 272 -13.66 -4.13 -5.53
N ILE A 273 -13.81 -5.30 -6.16
CA ILE A 273 -13.36 -6.57 -5.60
C ILE A 273 -12.37 -7.18 -6.56
N LEU A 274 -11.15 -7.42 -6.07
CA LEU A 274 -10.09 -8.06 -6.83
C LEU A 274 -9.96 -9.51 -6.35
N PRO A 275 -10.70 -10.47 -6.93
CA PRO A 275 -10.62 -11.87 -6.50
C PRO A 275 -9.25 -12.48 -6.80
N LYS A 276 -8.94 -13.56 -6.08
CA LYS A 276 -7.75 -14.43 -6.22
C LYS A 276 -6.42 -13.80 -5.74
N VAL A 277 -6.50 -12.73 -4.97
CA VAL A 277 -5.37 -12.11 -4.26
C VAL A 277 -5.39 -12.50 -2.78
N GLY A 278 -4.23 -12.45 -2.14
CA GLY A 278 -4.08 -12.50 -0.69
C GLY A 278 -4.30 -11.14 -0.05
N HIS A 279 -3.67 -10.91 1.11
CA HIS A 279 -3.84 -9.66 1.87
C HIS A 279 -3.20 -8.45 1.18
N ALA A 280 -2.00 -8.60 0.60
CA ALA A 280 -1.30 -7.53 -0.12
C ALA A 280 -1.78 -7.47 -1.58
N VAL A 281 -3.00 -6.97 -1.80
CA VAL A 281 -3.64 -6.86 -3.13
C VAL A 281 -2.75 -6.14 -4.14
N HIS A 282 -2.06 -5.09 -3.69
CA HIS A 282 -1.16 -4.27 -4.49
C HIS A 282 0.12 -4.97 -4.91
N GLU A 283 0.56 -6.01 -4.19
CA GLU A 283 1.67 -6.86 -4.62
C GLU A 283 1.18 -8.02 -5.51
N ASP A 284 0.05 -8.62 -5.17
CA ASP A 284 -0.47 -9.82 -5.84
C ASP A 284 -1.09 -9.53 -7.21
N SER A 285 -1.70 -8.37 -7.42
CA SER A 285 -2.30 -7.96 -8.70
C SER A 285 -2.12 -6.46 -8.96
N PRO A 286 -0.87 -5.97 -9.05
CA PRO A 286 -0.56 -4.57 -9.28
C PRO A 286 -1.16 -4.04 -10.58
N ASP A 287 -1.22 -4.88 -11.62
CA ASP A 287 -1.79 -4.54 -12.93
C ASP A 287 -3.30 -4.25 -12.84
N ARG A 288 -4.05 -5.12 -12.16
CA ARG A 288 -5.50 -4.98 -11.99
C ARG A 288 -5.84 -3.83 -11.06
N LEU A 289 -5.06 -3.66 -9.99
CA LEU A 289 -5.25 -2.52 -9.09
C LEU A 289 -4.92 -1.20 -9.80
N ALA A 290 -3.85 -1.15 -10.61
CA ALA A 290 -3.53 0.03 -11.42
C ALA A 290 -4.66 0.38 -12.38
N ASP A 291 -5.33 -0.60 -12.99
CA ASP A 291 -6.52 -0.36 -13.82
C ASP A 291 -7.66 0.29 -13.01
N GLU A 292 -7.96 -0.22 -11.80
CA GLU A 292 -9.01 0.34 -10.95
C GLU A 292 -8.67 1.78 -10.50
N LEU A 293 -7.42 2.04 -10.10
CA LEU A 293 -6.95 3.37 -9.71
C LEU A 293 -7.00 4.35 -10.90
N ALA A 294 -6.57 3.92 -12.09
CA ALA A 294 -6.64 4.75 -13.29
C ALA A 294 -8.09 5.04 -13.71
N ARG A 295 -8.99 4.05 -13.65
CA ARG A 295 -10.42 4.27 -13.91
C ARG A 295 -11.04 5.23 -12.90
N PHE A 296 -10.70 5.08 -11.62
CA PHE A 296 -11.16 5.98 -10.56
C PHE A 296 -10.67 7.42 -10.83
N ALA A 297 -9.39 7.60 -11.11
CA ALA A 297 -8.79 8.91 -11.37
C ALA A 297 -9.34 9.61 -12.62
N THR A 298 -9.50 8.88 -13.71
CA THR A 298 -10.09 9.41 -14.95
C THR A 298 -11.59 9.70 -14.81
N ARG A 299 -12.36 8.84 -14.13
CA ARG A 299 -13.78 9.05 -13.82
C ARG A 299 -14.01 10.33 -13.02
N HIS A 300 -13.16 10.60 -12.03
CA HIS A 300 -13.22 11.78 -11.19
C HIS A 300 -12.44 12.98 -11.74
N ARG A 301 -11.86 12.84 -12.95
CA ARG A 301 -11.20 13.91 -13.71
C ARG A 301 -10.03 14.59 -12.99
N PHE A 302 -9.29 13.84 -12.17
CA PHE A 302 -8.08 14.36 -11.54
C PHE A 302 -6.79 13.79 -12.15
N ALA A 303 -6.88 12.82 -13.06
CA ALA A 303 -5.77 12.34 -13.88
C ALA A 303 -6.21 12.10 -15.33
N GLU A 304 -5.26 12.20 -16.25
CA GLU A 304 -5.43 11.88 -17.67
C GLU A 304 -4.71 10.58 -18.03
N ALA A 305 -5.21 9.88 -19.06
CA ALA A 305 -4.50 8.73 -19.61
C ALA A 305 -3.15 9.15 -20.19
N LEU A 306 -2.12 8.33 -19.98
CA LEU A 306 -0.80 8.57 -20.55
C LEU A 306 -0.87 8.37 -22.08
N PRO A 307 -0.48 9.35 -22.90
CA PRO A 307 -0.43 9.18 -24.36
C PRO A 307 0.50 8.03 -24.75
N GLY A 308 -0.02 7.04 -25.49
CA GLY A 308 0.73 5.83 -25.85
C GLY A 308 0.99 4.87 -24.67
N GLY A 309 0.38 5.12 -23.52
CA GLY A 309 0.46 4.27 -22.33
C GLY A 309 -0.25 2.93 -22.49
N LYS A 310 -0.04 2.06 -21.51
CA LYS A 310 -0.70 0.76 -21.42
C LYS A 310 -2.22 0.97 -21.33
N PRO A 311 -3.03 0.36 -22.22
CA PRO A 311 -4.48 0.52 -22.16
C PRO A 311 -5.06 -0.13 -20.91
N LEU A 312 -6.13 0.46 -20.38
CA LEU A 312 -6.88 -0.13 -19.27
C LEU A 312 -7.56 -1.42 -19.75
N ALA A 313 -7.45 -2.50 -18.98
CA ALA A 313 -8.18 -3.71 -19.33
C ALA A 313 -9.70 -3.47 -19.33
N ALA A 314 -10.45 -4.25 -20.10
CA ALA A 314 -11.91 -4.23 -19.99
C ALA A 314 -12.33 -4.64 -18.56
N HIS A 315 -13.39 -4.01 -18.03
CA HIS A 315 -13.97 -4.50 -16.78
C HIS A 315 -14.43 -5.94 -17.03
N PRO A 316 -14.05 -6.92 -16.17
CA PRO A 316 -14.65 -8.24 -16.28
C PRO A 316 -16.16 -8.04 -16.13
N MET A 317 -16.91 -8.31 -17.19
CA MET A 317 -18.37 -8.38 -17.13
C MET A 317 -18.67 -9.37 -16.01
N MET A 318 -19.18 -8.89 -14.87
CA MET A 318 -19.83 -9.77 -13.91
C MET A 318 -20.93 -10.44 -14.73
N GLY A 319 -20.75 -11.74 -15.03
CA GLY A 319 -21.80 -12.50 -15.67
C GLY A 319 -23.03 -12.35 -14.80
N MET A 320 -24.04 -11.63 -15.29
CA MET A 320 -25.41 -11.88 -14.87
C MET A 320 -25.65 -13.33 -15.25
N GLY A 321 -25.35 -14.25 -14.32
CA GLY A 321 -25.93 -15.58 -14.37
C GLY A 321 -27.42 -15.35 -14.43
N MET A 322 -28.02 -15.67 -15.57
CA MET A 322 -29.46 -15.84 -15.67
C MET A 322 -29.86 -16.82 -14.57
N MET A 323 -30.44 -16.31 -13.49
CA MET A 323 -31.41 -17.09 -12.75
C MET A 323 -32.65 -17.15 -13.66
N ILE A 324 -32.76 -18.25 -14.39
CA ILE A 324 -34.03 -18.78 -14.88
C ILE A 324 -34.42 -19.91 -13.94
#